data_AF-A0A519JRJ2-F1
#
_entry.id   AF-A0A519JRJ2-F1
#
_cell.length_a   1.000
_cell.length_b   1.000
_cell.length_c   1.000
_cell.angle_alpha   90.00
_cell.angle_beta   90.00
_cell.angle_gamma   90.00
#
_symmetry.space_group_name_H-M   'P 1'
#
loop_
_entity.id
_entity.type
_entity.pdbx_description
1 polymer ?
#
loop_
_entity_poly.entity_id
_entity_poly.type
_entity_poly.pdbx_seq_one_letter_code
_entity_poly.pdbx_strand_id
1 'polypeptide(L)'
;MFHKEGGKIILIATTVTVVMLLLIDHFTYLQWLRMTLMLFVLFFLVMILQFFRNPRRLIIPKTNQVIAPVDGKVVVIEEVYEAEYFKDKRLQVSIFMSPINVHVTRYPVTG
;
A
#
# COMPACT_ATOMS: atom_id res chain seq x y z
N MET A 1 -8.55 -6.74 6.77
CA MET A 1 -7.57 -7.86 6.83
C MET A 1 -6.24 -7.30 6.35
N PHE A 2 -5.13 -7.52 7.06
CA PHE A 2 -3.81 -7.05 6.64
C PHE A 2 -3.08 -8.13 5.85
N HIS A 3 -2.11 -7.73 5.04
CA HIS A 3 -1.21 -8.69 4.38
C HIS A 3 -0.44 -9.49 5.45
N LYS A 4 -0.28 -10.81 5.26
CA LYS A 4 0.40 -11.68 6.25
C LYS A 4 1.82 -11.20 6.54
N GLU A 5 2.56 -10.83 5.48
CA GLU A 5 3.92 -10.29 5.59
C GLU A 5 3.98 -8.90 6.26
N GLY A 6 2.88 -8.14 6.23
CA GLY A 6 2.80 -6.84 6.89
C GLY A 6 2.69 -6.92 8.41
N GLY A 7 2.34 -8.10 8.97
CA GLY A 7 2.08 -8.26 10.40
C GLY A 7 3.25 -7.87 11.30
N LYS A 8 4.48 -8.26 10.94
CA LYS A 8 5.69 -7.90 11.70
C LYS A 8 5.94 -6.39 11.70
N ILE A 9 5.78 -5.75 10.55
CA ILE A 9 5.99 -4.31 10.38
C ILE A 9 4.92 -3.53 11.16
N ILE A 10 3.65 -3.96 11.10
CA ILE A 10 2.56 -3.36 11.87
C ILE A 10 2.85 -3.47 13.37
N LEU A 11 3.27 -4.64 13.87
CA LEU A 11 3.59 -4.83 15.28
C LEU A 11 4.71 -3.90 15.76
N ILE A 12 5.79 -3.79 14.98
CA ILE A 12 6.91 -2.89 15.27
C ILE A 12 6.42 -1.44 15.24
N ALA A 13 5.68 -1.04 14.21
CA ALA A 13 5.15 0.32 14.07
C ALA A 13 4.24 0.69 15.26
N THR A 14 3.32 -0.18 15.66
CA THR A 14 2.47 0.03 16.83
C THR A 14 3.29 0.16 18.12
N THR A 15 4.29 -0.70 18.32
CA THR A 15 5.17 -0.64 19.49
C THR A 15 5.93 0.68 19.56
N VAL A 16 6.53 1.10 18.43
CA VAL A 16 7.23 2.38 18.32
C VAL A 16 6.29 3.56 18.55
N THR A 17 5.07 3.52 18.01
CA THR A 17 4.05 4.55 18.25
C THR A 17 3.73 4.67 19.74
N VAL A 18 3.51 3.56 20.45
CA VAL A 18 3.24 3.59 21.89
C VAL A 18 4.40 4.22 22.65
N VAL A 19 5.63 3.82 22.37
CA VAL A 19 6.83 4.40 23.01
C VAL A 19 6.92 5.90 22.74
N MET A 20 6.72 6.34 21.49
CA MET A 20 6.73 7.75 21.13
C MET A 20 5.65 8.56 21.85
N LEU A 21 4.43 8.02 21.98
CA LEU A 21 3.35 8.70 22.70
C LEU A 21 3.69 8.89 24.19
N LEU A 22 4.30 7.89 24.83
CA LEU A 22 4.75 7.98 26.23
C LEU A 22 5.89 9.00 26.39
N LEU A 23 6.85 9.01 25.46
CA LEU A 23 7.94 10.00 25.48
C LEU A 23 7.41 11.42 25.28
N ILE A 24 6.49 11.63 24.32
CA ILE A 24 5.87 12.94 24.08
C ILE A 24 5.14 13.43 25.34
N ASP A 25 4.39 12.55 26.01
CA ASP A 25 3.69 12.90 27.24
C ASP A 25 4.63 13.26 28.40
N HIS A 26 5.71 12.50 28.57
CA HIS A 26 6.67 12.72 29.66
C HIS A 26 7.51 13.99 29.48
N PHE A 27 7.96 14.28 28.25
CA PHE A 27 8.91 15.36 27.98
C PHE A 27 8.26 16.70 27.58
N THR A 28 6.98 16.72 27.23
CA THR A 28 6.32 17.93 26.67
C THR A 28 5.31 18.54 27.63
N TYR A 29 5.67 19.65 28.27
CA TYR A 29 4.78 20.37 29.20
C TYR A 29 3.72 21.25 28.50
N LEU A 30 4.06 21.79 27.31
CA LEU A 30 3.16 22.66 26.55
C LEU A 30 2.03 21.84 25.93
N GLN A 31 0.80 22.03 26.43
CA GLN A 31 -0.34 21.19 26.05
C GLN A 31 -0.64 21.18 24.54
N TRP A 32 -0.61 22.33 23.88
CA TRP A 32 -0.88 22.42 22.44
C TRP A 32 0.17 21.67 21.59
N LEU A 33 1.45 21.79 21.96
CA LEU A 33 2.56 21.10 21.30
C LEU A 33 2.47 19.59 21.51
N ARG A 34 2.20 19.16 22.75
CA ARG A 34 1.99 17.76 23.10
C ARG A 34 0.89 17.13 22.23
N MET A 35 -0.27 17.79 22.15
CA MET A 35 -1.39 17.30 21.35
C MET A 35 -1.04 17.23 19.85
N THR A 36 -0.34 18.23 19.33
CA THR A 36 0.06 18.27 17.91
C THR A 36 1.01 17.11 17.56
N LEU A 37 2.01 16.87 18.41
CA LEU A 37 2.96 15.76 18.22
C LEU A 37 2.28 14.40 18.33
N MET A 38 1.38 14.21 19.31
CA MET A 38 0.61 12.96 19.45
C MET A 38 -0.25 12.67 18.22
N LEU A 39 -0.97 13.68 17.71
CA LEU A 39 -1.78 13.54 16.49
C LEU A 39 -0.93 13.23 15.27
N PHE A 40 0.25 13.85 15.16
CA PHE A 40 1.19 13.58 14.08
C PHE A 40 1.66 12.12 14.11
N VAL A 41 2.10 11.60 15.26
CA VAL A 41 2.53 10.20 15.39
C VAL A 41 1.39 9.23 15.08
N LEU A 42 0.17 9.52 15.55
CA LEU A 42 -1.01 8.69 15.24
C LEU A 42 -1.34 8.71 13.75
N PHE A 43 -1.23 9.87 13.09
CA PHE A 43 -1.42 9.97 11.65
C PHE A 43 -0.47 9.05 10.88
N PHE A 44 0.82 9.00 11.25
CA PHE A 44 1.77 8.08 10.63
C PHE A 44 1.42 6.61 10.86
N LEU A 45 0.97 6.24 12.07
CA LEU A 45 0.51 4.88 12.32
C LEU A 45 -0.67 4.52 11.40
N VAL A 46 -1.64 5.43 11.23
CA VAL A 46 -2.76 5.22 10.32
C VAL A 46 -2.28 5.04 8.87
N MET A 47 -1.32 5.84 8.41
CA MET A 47 -0.75 5.70 7.06
C MET A 47 -0.09 4.32 6.86
N ILE A 48 0.67 3.83 7.85
CA ILE A 48 1.29 2.49 7.80
C ILE A 48 0.21 1.40 7.72
N LEU A 49 -0.84 1.50 8.56
CA LEU A 49 -1.95 0.55 8.52
C LEU A 49 -2.68 0.58 7.16
N GLN A 50 -2.91 1.76 6.60
CA GLN A 50 -3.53 1.90 5.29
C GLN A 50 -2.69 1.26 4.18
N PHE A 51 -1.37 1.37 4.23
CA PHE A 51 -0.47 0.76 3.24
C PHE A 51 -0.57 -0.78 3.22
N PHE A 52 -0.59 -1.41 4.40
CA PHE A 52 -0.61 -2.88 4.53
C PHE A 52 -2.01 -3.52 4.47
N ARG A 53 -3.05 -2.73 4.25
CA ARG A 53 -4.43 -3.25 4.16
C ARG A 53 -4.57 -4.18 2.95
N ASN A 54 -5.33 -5.24 3.13
CA ASN A 54 -5.69 -6.20 2.08
C ASN A 54 -7.20 -6.48 2.13
N PRO A 55 -8.03 -5.62 1.52
CA PRO A 55 -9.46 -5.88 1.40
C PRO A 55 -9.72 -7.10 0.53
N ARG A 56 -10.77 -7.85 0.87
CA ARG A 56 -11.27 -8.92 -0.01
C ARG A 56 -11.89 -8.26 -1.24
N ARG A 57 -11.49 -8.71 -2.43
CA ARG A 57 -12.13 -8.31 -3.69
C ARG A 57 -12.98 -9.46 -4.20
N LEU A 58 -14.21 -9.15 -4.59
CA LEU A 58 -15.06 -10.08 -5.34
C LEU A 58 -14.66 -9.97 -6.80
N ILE A 59 -14.18 -11.07 -7.38
CA ILE A 59 -13.77 -11.13 -8.78
C ILE A 59 -14.52 -12.31 -9.41
N ILE A 60 -15.17 -12.05 -10.55
CA ILE A 60 -15.78 -13.10 -11.38
C ILE A 60 -14.78 -13.38 -12.50
N PRO A 61 -14.00 -14.47 -12.43
CA PRO A 61 -13.03 -14.79 -13.47
C PRO A 61 -13.76 -15.08 -14.78
N LYS A 62 -13.33 -14.43 -15.86
CA LYS A 62 -13.79 -14.69 -17.23
C LYS A 62 -12.57 -15.01 -18.08
N THR A 63 -12.65 -16.04 -18.91
CA THR A 63 -11.55 -16.53 -19.75
C THR A 63 -11.04 -15.52 -20.78
N ASN A 64 -11.89 -14.59 -21.21
CA ASN A 64 -11.54 -13.57 -22.22
C ASN A 64 -11.35 -12.18 -21.61
N GLN A 65 -10.96 -12.07 -20.34
CA GLN A 65 -10.72 -10.78 -19.69
C GLN A 65 -9.41 -10.78 -18.91
N VAL A 66 -8.66 -9.68 -19.07
CA VAL A 66 -7.50 -9.36 -18.24
C VAL A 66 -7.96 -8.38 -17.18
N ILE A 67 -7.78 -8.73 -15.91
CA ILE A 67 -8.23 -7.93 -14.77
C ILE A 67 -7.08 -7.07 -14.27
N ALA A 68 -7.35 -5.82 -13.88
CA ALA A 68 -6.33 -4.96 -13.32
C ALA A 68 -5.69 -5.60 -12.07
N PRO A 69 -4.36 -5.80 -12.04
CA PRO A 69 -3.69 -6.52 -10.96
C PRO A 69 -3.63 -5.71 -9.65
N VAL A 70 -3.71 -4.37 -9.74
CA VAL A 70 -3.53 -3.43 -8.63
C VAL A 70 -4.57 -2.30 -8.69
N ASP A 71 -4.78 -1.60 -7.57
CA ASP A 71 -5.52 -0.32 -7.57
C ASP A 71 -4.56 0.81 -7.91
N GLY A 72 -4.92 1.68 -8.84
CA GLY A 72 -4.07 2.81 -9.19
C GLY A 72 -4.57 3.58 -10.39
N LYS A 73 -3.73 4.48 -10.88
CA LYS A 73 -3.98 5.24 -12.10
C LYS A 73 -3.25 4.58 -13.26
N VAL A 74 -3.95 4.28 -14.36
CA VAL A 74 -3.28 3.90 -15.60
C VAL A 74 -2.53 5.11 -16.12
N VAL A 75 -1.21 4.99 -16.25
CA VAL A 75 -0.32 6.10 -16.64
C VAL A 75 0.21 5.95 -18.06
N VAL A 76 0.33 4.72 -18.57
CA VAL A 76 0.81 4.45 -19.93
C VAL A 76 0.03 3.26 -20.51
N ILE A 77 -0.37 3.39 -21.77
CA ILE A 77 -0.80 2.27 -22.62
C ILE A 77 -0.13 2.46 -23.98
N GLU A 78 0.91 1.70 -24.28
CA GLU A 78 1.68 1.86 -25.52
C GLU A 78 2.31 0.55 -25.99
N GLU A 79 2.74 0.50 -27.25
CA GLU A 79 3.43 -0.65 -27.82
C GLU A 79 4.94 -0.51 -27.58
N VAL A 80 5.53 -1.46 -26.86
CA VAL A 80 6.95 -1.50 -26.51
C VAL A 80 7.59 -2.81 -26.97
N TYR A 81 8.88 -2.78 -27.27
CA TYR A 81 9.63 -4.01 -27.53
C TYR A 81 9.96 -4.70 -26.20
N GLU A 82 9.41 -5.89 -25.97
CA GLU A 82 9.65 -6.70 -24.76
C GLU A 82 10.82 -7.65 -25.03
N ALA A 83 11.97 -7.41 -24.41
CA ALA A 83 13.22 -8.07 -24.73
C ALA A 83 13.51 -9.35 -23.92
N GLU A 84 12.84 -9.56 -22.78
CA GLU A 84 13.17 -10.61 -21.81
C GLU A 84 12.55 -11.95 -22.18
N TYR A 85 11.24 -11.99 -22.44
CA TYR A 85 10.51 -13.24 -22.67
C TYR A 85 10.08 -13.40 -24.13
N PHE A 86 9.40 -12.40 -24.69
CA PHE A 86 8.79 -12.47 -26.02
C PHE A 86 9.75 -12.10 -27.15
N LYS A 87 10.73 -11.22 -26.90
CA LYS A 87 11.67 -10.69 -27.91
C LYS A 87 10.96 -10.06 -29.11
N ASP A 88 9.83 -9.42 -28.88
CA ASP A 88 8.95 -8.83 -29.89
C ASP A 88 8.14 -7.65 -29.32
N LYS A 89 7.43 -6.90 -30.18
CA LYS A 89 6.54 -5.82 -29.78
C LYS A 89 5.30 -6.32 -29.03
N ARG A 90 4.98 -5.68 -27.91
CA ARG A 90 3.85 -5.99 -27.04
C ARG A 90 3.18 -4.72 -26.53
N LEU A 91 1.89 -4.80 -26.23
CA LEU A 91 1.19 -3.72 -25.55
C LEU A 91 1.55 -3.72 -24.05
N GLN A 92 2.16 -2.65 -23.58
CA GLN A 92 2.42 -2.41 -22.16
C GLN A 92 1.30 -1.57 -21.56
N VAL A 93 0.80 -1.99 -20.39
CA VAL A 93 -0.15 -1.23 -19.58
C VAL A 93 0.49 -0.97 -18.22
N SER A 94 0.80 0.29 -17.93
CA SER A 94 1.45 0.70 -16.68
C SER A 94 0.44 1.33 -15.72
N ILE A 95 0.39 0.82 -14.49
CA ILE A 95 -0.50 1.33 -13.43
C ILE A 95 0.35 1.86 -12.27
N PHE A 96 0.18 3.14 -11.95
CA PHE A 96 0.82 3.78 -10.81
C PHE A 96 -0.02 3.63 -9.54
N MET A 97 0.56 3.05 -8.49
CA MET A 97 -0.05 2.95 -7.16
C MET A 97 0.40 4.12 -6.28
N SER A 98 -0.53 4.95 -5.83
CA SER A 98 -0.25 5.96 -4.80
C SER A 98 -0.17 5.31 -3.41
N PRO A 99 0.48 5.94 -2.41
CA PRO A 99 0.56 5.45 -1.02
C PRO A 99 -0.79 5.10 -0.36
N ILE A 100 -1.88 5.68 -0.88
CA ILE A 100 -3.25 5.49 -0.37
C ILE A 100 -3.93 4.27 -1.04
N ASN A 101 -3.43 3.82 -2.20
CA ASN A 101 -3.92 2.61 -2.85
C ASN A 101 -3.55 1.35 -2.06
N VAL A 102 -4.27 0.26 -2.34
CA VAL A 102 -3.93 -1.05 -1.78
C VAL A 102 -2.66 -1.55 -2.46
N HIS A 103 -1.56 -1.64 -1.72
CA HIS A 103 -0.26 -2.12 -2.23
C HIS A 103 -0.21 -3.65 -2.25
N VAL A 104 -1.12 -4.24 -3.03
CA VAL A 104 -1.20 -5.68 -3.25
C VAL A 104 -1.36 -5.93 -4.74
N THR A 105 -0.33 -6.50 -5.35
CA THR A 105 -0.35 -6.98 -6.74
C THR A 105 -0.94 -8.37 -6.80
N ARG A 106 -1.98 -8.53 -7.61
CA ARG A 106 -2.65 -9.81 -7.86
C ARG A 106 -2.41 -10.26 -9.30
N TYR A 107 -2.67 -11.53 -9.57
CA TYR A 107 -2.58 -12.05 -10.93
C TYR A 107 -3.72 -11.51 -11.81
N PRO A 108 -3.42 -10.97 -13.00
CA PRO A 108 -4.42 -10.38 -13.88
C PRO A 108 -5.18 -11.43 -14.72
N VAL A 109 -4.62 -12.63 -14.87
CA VAL A 109 -5.18 -13.77 -15.61
C VAL A 109 -4.91 -15.08 -14.86
N THR A 110 -5.67 -16.14 -15.17
CA THR A 110 -5.34 -17.51 -14.77
C THR A 110 -4.17 -18.01 -15.64
N GLY A 111 -3.18 -18.66 -15.04
CA GLY A 111 -2.04 -19.28 -15.72
C GLY A 111 -1.69 -20.63 -15.15
#